data_AF-A0A7X6XRD7-F1
#
_entry.id   AF-A0A7X6XRD7-F1
#
_cell.length_a   1.000
_cell.length_b   1.000
_cell.length_c   1.000
_cell.angle_alpha   90.00
_cell.angle_beta   90.00
_cell.angle_gamma   90.00
#
_symmetry.space_group_name_H-M   'P 1'
#
loop_
_entity.id
_entity.type
_entity.pdbx_description
1 polymer ?
#
loop_
_entity_poly.entity_id
_entity_poly.type
_entity_poly.pdbx_seq_one_letter_code
_entity_poly.pdbx_strand_id
1 'polypeptide(L)'
;VRIRNTGDSDLPVNMFGFQLEDETGVKRNVALAGVPDMLDTATLRPGGVIEGNLAFAAKPRSSVLNLHYAGGMFNDSVVIDLTHQRKQGQG
;
A
#
# COMPACT_ATOMS: atom_id res chain seq x y z
N VAL A 1 5.01 2.34 -1.34
CA VAL A 1 4.24 1.66 -2.40
C VAL A 1 4.14 2.58 -3.60
N ARG A 2 4.13 2.02 -4.81
CA ARG A 2 3.87 2.77 -6.04
C ARG A 2 2.70 2.13 -6.78
N ILE A 3 1.71 2.95 -7.15
CA ILE A 3 0.45 2.50 -7.75
C ILE A 3 0.35 3.16 -9.12
N ARG A 4 0.09 2.34 -10.14
CA ARG A 4 -0.18 2.80 -11.50
C ARG A 4 -1.56 2.35 -11.93
N ASN A 5 -2.35 3.28 -12.44
CA ASN A 5 -3.59 2.92 -13.11
C ASN A 5 -3.28 2.36 -14.50
N THR A 6 -3.55 1.06 -14.71
CA THR A 6 -3.35 0.36 -15.98
C THR A 6 -4.65 0.09 -16.72
N GLY A 7 -5.78 0.51 -16.16
CA GLY A 7 -7.08 0.42 -16.82
C GLY A 7 -7.40 1.66 -17.64
N ASP A 8 -8.58 1.63 -18.27
CA ASP A 8 -9.06 2.69 -19.17
C ASP A 8 -10.02 3.67 -18.49
N SER A 9 -10.28 3.49 -17.19
CA SER A 9 -11.14 4.35 -16.36
C SER A 9 -10.36 4.98 -15.22
N ASP A 10 -10.90 6.06 -14.66
CA ASP A 10 -10.33 6.72 -13.48
C ASP A 10 -10.30 5.77 -12.26
N LEU A 11 -9.19 5.78 -11.53
CA LEU A 11 -8.95 4.93 -10.37
C LEU A 11 -8.85 5.79 -9.10
N PRO A 12 -9.86 5.75 -8.20
CA PRO A 12 -9.71 6.35 -6.89
C PRO A 12 -8.75 5.50 -6.04
N VAL A 13 -7.69 6.15 -5.56
CA VAL A 13 -6.66 5.56 -4.70
C VAL A 13 -6.70 6.25 -3.35
N ASN A 14 -6.71 5.47 -2.29
CA ASN A 14 -6.52 5.95 -0.93
C ASN A 14 -5.74 4.91 -0.11
N MET A 15 -5.14 5.36 0.99
CA MET A 15 -4.38 4.49 1.90
C MET A 15 -5.25 3.44 2.60
N PHE A 16 -6.56 3.68 2.79
CA PHE A 16 -7.46 2.79 3.51
C PHE A 16 -7.82 1.51 2.74
N GLY A 17 -7.51 1.44 1.44
CA GLY A 17 -7.58 0.21 0.65
C GLY A 17 -6.49 -0.81 1.01
N PHE A 18 -5.51 -0.46 1.84
CA PHE A 18 -4.40 -1.33 2.22
C PHE A 18 -4.57 -1.96 3.61
N GLN A 19 -4.23 -3.25 3.71
CA GLN A 19 -4.17 -3.98 4.97
C GLN A 19 -2.90 -4.82 5.05
N LEU A 20 -2.32 -4.93 6.24
CA LEU A 20 -1.18 -5.80 6.51
C LEU A 20 -1.63 -7.02 7.30
N GLU A 21 -1.39 -8.20 6.75
CA GLU A 21 -1.65 -9.49 7.41
C GLU A 21 -0.33 -10.10 7.89
N ASP A 22 -0.32 -10.65 9.09
CA ASP A 22 0.83 -11.37 9.65
C ASP A 22 0.61 -12.88 9.67
N GLU A 23 1.53 -13.64 10.27
CA GLU A 23 1.45 -15.10 10.35
C GLU A 23 0.23 -15.64 11.12
N THR A 24 -0.49 -14.79 11.85
CA THR A 24 -1.70 -15.17 12.59
C THR A 24 -2.98 -15.02 11.76
N GLY A 25 -2.88 -14.48 10.54
CA GLY A 25 -4.02 -14.19 9.67
C GLY A 25 -4.77 -12.90 10.05
N VAL A 26 -4.28 -12.15 11.05
CA VAL A 26 -4.91 -10.90 11.49
C VAL A 26 -4.54 -9.78 10.53
N LYS A 27 -5.56 -9.20 9.90
CA LYS A 27 -5.44 -8.02 9.02
C LYS A 27 -5.50 -6.73 9.83
N ARG A 28 -4.54 -5.84 9.59
CA ARG A 28 -4.44 -4.52 10.25
C ARG A 28 -4.47 -3.41 9.22
N ASN A 29 -5.28 -2.40 9.49
CA ASN A 29 -5.38 -1.22 8.64
C ASN A 29 -4.14 -0.33 8.77
N VAL A 30 -3.96 0.58 7.82
CA VAL A 30 -2.95 1.63 7.87
C VAL A 30 -3.08 2.46 9.15
N ALA A 31 -1.96 2.74 9.80
CA ALA A 31 -1.85 3.66 10.91
C ALA A 31 -1.56 5.09 10.41
N LEU A 32 -2.29 6.07 10.94
CA LEU A 32 -2.00 7.49 10.73
C LEU A 32 -0.82 7.91 11.63
N ALA A 33 0.37 7.44 11.30
CA ALA A 33 1.57 7.58 12.13
C ALA A 33 2.44 8.79 11.76
N GLY A 34 1.96 9.69 10.88
CA GLY A 34 2.71 10.87 10.45
C GLY A 34 4.04 10.53 9.77
N VAL A 35 4.10 9.41 9.04
CA VAL A 35 5.31 9.04 8.30
C VAL A 35 5.57 10.04 7.16
N PRO A 36 6.84 10.39 6.89
CA PRO A 36 7.18 11.22 5.74
C PRO A 36 6.62 10.63 4.45
N ASP A 37 6.16 11.49 3.54
CA ASP A 37 5.65 11.12 2.22
C ASP A 37 4.55 10.03 2.29
N MET A 38 3.67 10.12 3.28
CA MET A 38 2.53 9.20 3.41
C MET A 38 1.68 9.22 2.13
N LEU A 39 1.24 8.04 1.69
CA LEU A 39 0.41 7.91 0.49
C LEU A 39 -0.85 8.77 0.60
N ASP A 40 -0.99 9.74 -0.28
CA ASP A 40 -2.16 10.63 -0.33
C ASP A 40 -3.35 9.98 -1.05
N THR A 41 -4.53 10.57 -0.87
CA THR A 41 -5.73 10.21 -1.62
C THR A 41 -5.73 10.93 -2.97
N ALA A 42 -5.91 10.20 -4.06
CA ALA A 42 -5.94 10.78 -5.40
C ALA A 42 -6.84 9.97 -6.33
N THR A 43 -7.32 10.62 -7.40
CA THR A 43 -7.91 9.92 -8.55
C THR A 43 -6.87 9.86 -9.66
N LEU A 44 -6.43 8.65 -10.01
CA LEU A 44 -5.49 8.42 -11.10
C LEU A 44 -6.25 8.22 -12.40
N ARG A 45 -6.01 9.08 -13.39
CA ARG A 45 -6.41 8.83 -14.78
C ARG A 45 -5.67 7.62 -15.36
N PRO A 46 -6.13 7.01 -16.47
CA PRO A 46 -5.38 5.96 -17.18
C PRO A 46 -3.90 6.33 -17.38
N GLY A 47 -3.01 5.42 -16.97
CA GLY A 47 -1.56 5.62 -16.99
C GLY A 47 -0.98 6.45 -15.84
N GLY A 48 -1.81 7.10 -15.03
CA GLY A 48 -1.42 7.90 -13.87
C GLY A 48 -0.71 7.08 -12.80
N VAL A 49 0.17 7.74 -12.05
CA VAL A 49 1.02 7.12 -11.02
C VAL A 49 0.97 7.94 -9.74
N ILE A 50 0.93 7.25 -8.60
CA ILE A 50 1.18 7.82 -7.28
C ILE A 50 2.15 6.94 -6.50
N GLU A 51 2.93 7.57 -5.65
CA GLU A 51 3.88 6.90 -4.77
C GLU A 51 3.76 7.49 -3.36
N GLY A 52 3.94 6.66 -2.35
CA GLY A 52 3.98 7.11 -0.97
C GLY A 52 4.22 5.97 0.01
N ASN A 53 4.41 6.34 1.26
CA ASN A 53 4.67 5.45 2.38
C ASN A 53 3.38 5.05 3.08
N LEU A 54 3.36 3.82 3.59
CA LEU A 54 2.29 3.30 4.43
C LEU A 54 2.89 2.86 5.76
N ALA A 55 2.21 3.15 6.86
CA ALA A 55 2.60 2.69 8.18
C ALA A 55 1.56 1.69 8.69
N PHE A 56 2.01 0.63 9.35
CA PHE A 56 1.15 -0.38 9.98
C PHE A 56 1.69 -0.73 11.35
N ALA A 57 0.80 -0.99 12.30
CA ALA A 57 1.17 -1.61 13.56
C ALA A 57 1.41 -3.11 13.31
N ALA A 58 2.64 -3.54 13.11
CA ALA A 58 2.96 -4.96 12.97
C ALA A 58 3.16 -5.62 14.34
N LYS A 59 2.88 -6.92 14.44
CA LYS A 59 3.25 -7.71 15.63
C LYS A 59 4.78 -7.74 15.74
N PRO A 60 5.35 -7.50 16.94
CA PRO A 60 6.78 -7.62 17.14
C PRO A 60 7.27 -9.03 16.77
N ARG A 61 8.37 -9.11 16.02
CA ARG A 61 8.99 -10.37 15.58
C ARG A 61 8.13 -11.21 14.62
N SER A 62 7.16 -10.59 13.92
CA SER A 62 6.51 -11.27 12.79
C SER A 62 7.54 -11.71 11.76
N SER A 63 7.45 -12.98 11.36
CA SER A 63 8.28 -13.58 10.32
C SER A 63 7.63 -13.52 8.94
N VAL A 64 6.33 -13.24 8.89
CA VAL A 64 5.53 -13.12 7.66
C VAL A 64 4.77 -11.80 7.72
N LEU A 65 4.83 -11.04 6.62
CA LEU A 65 4.08 -9.81 6.43
C LEU A 65 3.55 -9.79 4.99
N ASN A 66 2.24 -9.87 4.83
CA ASN A 66 1.55 -9.82 3.54
C ASN A 66 0.80 -8.50 3.42
N LEU A 67 1.10 -7.72 2.39
CA LEU A 67 0.35 -6.49 2.10
C LEU A 67 -0.80 -6.81 1.13
N HIS A 68 -2.01 -6.53 1.56
CA HIS A 68 -3.22 -6.65 0.77
C HIS A 68 -3.65 -5.28 0.27
N TYR A 69 -4.12 -5.24 -0.95
CA TYR A 69 -4.80 -4.08 -1.51
C TYR A 69 -6.16 -4.51 -2.04
N ALA A 70 -7.20 -3.95 -1.44
CA ALA A 70 -8.52 -3.90 -2.04
C ALA A 70 -8.65 -2.50 -2.64
N GLY A 71 -8.22 -2.35 -3.90
CA GLY A 71 -8.62 -1.20 -4.71
C GLY A 71 -10.14 -1.07 -4.64
N GLY A 72 -10.66 0.16 -4.66
CA GLY A 72 -12.10 0.42 -4.48
C GLY A 72 -12.94 -0.63 -5.21
N MET A 73 -13.97 -1.16 -4.54
CA MET A 73 -14.76 -2.38 -4.83
C MET A 73 -15.23 -2.63 -6.29
N PHE A 74 -14.90 -1.77 -7.26
CA PHE A 74 -15.48 -1.71 -8.59
C PHE A 74 -14.48 -1.56 -9.75
N ASN A 75 -13.16 -1.68 -9.53
CA ASN A 75 -12.18 -1.41 -10.60
C ASN A 75 -11.35 -2.65 -10.96
N ASP A 76 -11.38 -3.02 -12.25
CA ASP A 76 -10.96 -4.36 -12.73
C ASP A 76 -9.45 -4.56 -12.95
N SER A 77 -8.59 -3.54 -12.80
CA SER A 77 -7.14 -3.70 -13.05
C SER A 77 -6.26 -2.61 -12.42
N VAL A 78 -5.36 -3.00 -11.52
CA VAL A 78 -4.35 -2.12 -10.91
C VAL A 78 -3.03 -2.88 -10.76
N VAL A 79 -1.90 -2.24 -11.08
CA VAL A 79 -0.57 -2.75 -10.74
C VAL A 79 -0.05 -2.03 -9.50
N ILE A 80 0.37 -2.81 -8.51
CA ILE A 80 1.04 -2.32 -7.30
C ILE A 80 2.45 -2.85 -7.30
N ASP A 81 3.40 -1.92 -7.31
CA ASP A 81 4.79 -2.25 -7.06
C ASP A 81 5.10 -2.04 -5.57
N LEU A 82 5.56 -3.11 -4.94
CA LEU A 82 6.00 -3.14 -3.55
C LEU A 82 7.51 -2.91 -3.52
N THR A 83 7.91 -1.65 -3.51
CA THR A 83 9.33 -1.30 -3.33
C THR A 83 9.79 -1.68 -1.93
N HIS A 84 10.45 -2.83 -1.80
CA HIS A 84 11.17 -3.23 -0.60
C HIS A 84 12.46 -2.41 -0.48
N GLN A 85 12.49 -1.40 0.39
CA GLN A 85 13.75 -0.82 0.83
C GLN A 85 14.31 -1.63 2.00
N ARG A 86 15.22 -2.57 1.71
CA ARG A 86 16.13 -3.07 2.75
C ARG A 86 17.06 -1.93 3.14
N LYS A 87 16.94 -1.38 4.35
CA LYS A 87 18.08 -0.72 4.99
C LYS A 87 19.16 -1.79 5.16
N GLN A 88 20.22 -1.72 4.35
CA GLN A 88 21.47 -2.38 4.68
C GLN A 88 21.92 -1.81 6.03
N GLY A 89 22.06 -2.68 7.04
CA GLY A 89 22.70 -2.31 8.28
C GLY A 89 24.13 -1.86 7.98
N GLN A 90 24.46 -0.63 8.35
CA GLN A 90 25.86 -0.26 8.54
C GLN A 90 26.32 -0.93 9.83
N GLY A 91 27.29 -1.83 9.69
CA GLY A 91 28.03 -2.42 10.80
C GLY A 91 29.07 -1.48 11.37
#